data_AF-A0A8J6JNY7-F1
#
_entry.id   AF-A0A8J6JNY7-F1
#
_cell.length_a   1.000
_cell.length_b   1.000
_cell.length_c   1.000
_cell.angle_alpha   90.00
_cell.angle_beta   90.00
_cell.angle_gamma   90.00
#
_symmetry.space_group_name_H-M   'P 1'
#
loop_
_entity.id
_entity.type
_entity.pdbx_description
1 polymer ?
#
loop_
_entity_poly.entity_id
_entity_poly.type
_entity_poly.pdbx_seq_one_letter_code
_entity_poly.pdbx_strand_id
1 'polypeptide(L)'
;MLLMMDVNPGDVILEAGSGSGALSLFLSRAVGPEGCIHSVEVRSDHHYASRKNFLTWKSAWEFGSGRRWPDNVNFIKKDVLDAMSDLKAVAFDAVSNIRASCGVARYRLVFSPVCLVLQVALDMLNPQVVLPGIVRNLKQGAVCAVYVVNITQVIDLLEGIRSCQLPLICEKVMEVSVTNWLVAPLLRKDGRISKRVTPQCNLTAEGQTQDQSDDDDGQTEEDDSVIGSRPFGQLPYIARPLPWQVGHTAFLVQLRKCKATAEATERGAPR
;
A
#
# COMPACT_ATOMS: atom_id res chain seq x y z
N MET A 1 -0.82 -0.07 -1.41
CA MET A 1 -2.25 0.14 -1.10
C MET A 1 -2.55 1.59 -0.74
N LEU A 2 -2.02 2.16 0.36
CA LEU A 2 -2.24 3.56 0.78
C LEU A 2 -2.13 4.59 -0.37
N LEU A 3 -1.05 4.52 -1.16
CA LEU A 3 -0.81 5.45 -2.27
C LEU A 3 -1.92 5.42 -3.34
N MET A 4 -2.53 4.25 -3.58
CA MET A 4 -3.60 4.09 -4.57
C MET A 4 -4.93 4.62 -4.04
N MET A 5 -5.14 4.57 -2.73
CA MET A 5 -6.38 4.96 -2.08
C MET A 5 -6.58 6.48 -1.99
N ASP A 6 -5.51 7.26 -2.11
CA ASP A 6 -5.54 8.73 -1.92
C ASP A 6 -6.01 9.09 -0.50
N VAL A 7 -5.41 8.44 0.51
CA VAL A 7 -5.74 8.63 1.93
C VAL A 7 -5.22 9.99 2.42
N ASN A 8 -6.12 10.78 2.99
CA ASN A 8 -5.84 12.07 3.58
C ASN A 8 -6.13 12.08 5.09
N PRO A 9 -5.49 12.97 5.87
CA PRO A 9 -5.87 13.19 7.27
C PRO A 9 -7.34 13.55 7.41
N GLY A 10 -8.04 12.94 8.36
CA GLY A 10 -9.49 13.11 8.57
C GLY A 10 -10.38 12.15 7.77
N ASP A 11 -9.81 11.33 6.90
CA ASP A 11 -10.60 10.35 6.14
C ASP A 11 -11.18 9.25 7.04
N VAL A 12 -12.35 8.75 6.62
CA VAL A 12 -12.94 7.54 7.18
C VAL A 12 -12.66 6.38 6.22
N ILE A 13 -12.13 5.27 6.74
CA ILE A 13 -11.74 4.14 5.89
C ILE A 13 -12.39 2.87 6.42
N LEU A 14 -12.97 2.09 5.51
CA LEU A 14 -13.35 0.71 5.78
C LEU A 14 -12.20 -0.20 5.37
N GLU A 15 -11.69 -0.96 6.32
CA GLU A 15 -10.80 -2.08 6.09
C GLU A 15 -11.59 -3.37 6.33
N ALA A 16 -11.56 -4.29 5.38
CA ALA A 16 -12.11 -5.63 5.56
C ALA A 16 -11.00 -6.67 5.44
N GLY A 17 -10.82 -7.46 6.49
CA GLY A 17 -9.69 -8.36 6.67
C GLY A 17 -8.64 -7.73 7.59
N SER A 18 -8.98 -7.50 8.86
CA SER A 18 -8.02 -6.94 9.83
C SER A 18 -6.76 -7.80 9.96
N GLY A 19 -6.87 -9.13 9.86
CA GLY A 19 -5.74 -10.05 9.95
C GLY A 19 -4.94 -9.85 11.25
N SER A 20 -3.67 -9.47 11.12
CA SER A 20 -2.78 -9.18 12.25
C SER A 20 -2.81 -7.71 12.70
N GLY A 21 -3.53 -6.84 12.00
CA GLY A 21 -3.63 -5.39 12.27
C GLY A 21 -2.51 -4.55 11.64
N ALA A 22 -1.67 -5.13 10.78
CA ALA A 22 -0.55 -4.42 10.16
C ALA A 22 -1.05 -3.27 9.26
N LEU A 23 -1.95 -3.54 8.32
CA LEU A 23 -2.54 -2.52 7.46
C LEU A 23 -3.34 -1.50 8.28
N SER A 24 -4.08 -1.94 9.30
CA SER A 24 -4.80 -1.08 10.23
C SER A 24 -3.90 -0.02 10.87
N LEU A 25 -2.67 -0.37 11.27
CA LEU A 25 -1.69 0.58 11.82
C LEU A 25 -1.23 1.62 10.80
N PHE A 26 -0.98 1.20 9.55
CA PHE A 26 -0.60 2.10 8.47
C PHE A 26 -1.73 3.08 8.12
N LEU A 27 -2.97 2.58 8.05
CA LEU A 27 -4.16 3.41 7.83
C LEU A 27 -4.39 4.38 8.99
N SER A 28 -4.33 3.90 10.23
CA SER A 28 -4.45 4.69 11.46
C SER A 28 -3.47 5.86 11.47
N ARG A 29 -2.22 5.65 11.05
CA ARG A 29 -1.22 6.71 10.94
C ARG A 29 -1.57 7.71 9.85
N ALA A 30 -2.02 7.24 8.69
CA ALA A 30 -2.28 8.06 7.51
C ALA A 30 -3.48 9.00 7.71
N VAL A 31 -4.57 8.51 8.33
CA VAL A 31 -5.77 9.32 8.58
C VAL A 31 -5.62 10.29 9.76
N GLY A 32 -4.63 10.05 10.64
CA GLY A 32 -4.34 10.93 11.77
C GLY A 32 -5.45 10.99 12.83
N PRO A 33 -5.37 11.93 13.79
CA PRO A 33 -6.26 11.97 14.96
C PRO A 33 -7.73 12.29 14.63
N GLU A 34 -7.98 13.04 13.57
CA GLU A 34 -9.34 13.41 13.13
C GLU A 34 -9.99 12.34 12.23
N GLY A 35 -9.19 11.38 11.76
CA GLY A 35 -9.67 10.29 10.89
C GLY A 35 -10.22 9.12 11.68
N CYS A 36 -10.82 8.16 10.98
CA CYS A 36 -11.39 6.97 11.59
C CYS A 36 -11.26 5.74 10.69
N ILE A 37 -10.82 4.62 11.26
CA ILE A 37 -10.73 3.33 10.57
C ILE A 37 -11.76 2.39 11.16
N HIS A 38 -12.66 1.88 10.32
CA HIS A 38 -13.53 0.76 10.64
C HIS A 38 -12.86 -0.51 10.11
N SER A 39 -12.23 -1.27 11.00
CA SER A 39 -11.53 -2.52 10.65
C SER A 39 -12.40 -3.72 10.98
N VAL A 40 -12.87 -4.43 9.96
CA VAL A 40 -13.81 -5.55 10.08
C VAL A 40 -13.11 -6.88 9.89
N GLU A 41 -13.37 -7.81 10.81
CA GLU A 41 -12.83 -9.17 10.78
C GLU A 41 -13.86 -10.18 11.25
N VAL A 42 -14.08 -11.22 10.45
CA VAL A 42 -15.05 -12.29 10.73
C VAL A 42 -14.49 -13.29 11.74
N ARG A 43 -13.18 -13.54 11.69
CA ARG A 43 -12.51 -14.53 12.52
C ARG A 43 -12.17 -13.99 13.91
N SER A 44 -12.63 -14.68 14.96
CA SER A 44 -12.45 -14.22 16.34
C SER A 44 -11.00 -14.15 16.81
N ASP A 45 -10.18 -15.13 16.39
CA ASP A 45 -8.75 -15.21 16.71
C ASP A 45 -7.98 -14.06 16.06
N HIS A 46 -8.24 -13.78 14.79
CA HIS A 46 -7.63 -12.65 14.06
C HIS A 46 -8.09 -11.31 14.63
N HIS A 47 -9.39 -11.14 14.90
CA HIS A 47 -9.92 -9.93 15.53
C HIS A 47 -9.26 -9.66 16.90
N TYR A 48 -9.06 -10.70 17.71
CA TYR A 48 -8.35 -10.56 18.98
C TYR A 48 -6.88 -10.20 18.76
N ALA A 49 -6.20 -10.87 17.83
CA ALA A 49 -4.80 -10.63 17.52
C ALA A 49 -4.55 -9.20 17.00
N SER A 50 -5.35 -8.72 16.04
CA SER A 50 -5.22 -7.38 15.47
C SER A 50 -5.41 -6.30 16.53
N ARG A 51 -6.46 -6.42 17.35
CA ARG A 51 -6.71 -5.49 18.47
C ARG A 51 -5.57 -5.52 19.48
N LYS A 52 -5.08 -6.71 19.86
CA LYS A 52 -3.97 -6.85 20.80
C LYS A 52 -2.70 -6.20 20.25
N ASN A 53 -2.34 -6.49 19.00
CA ASN A 53 -1.15 -5.94 18.33
C ASN A 53 -1.23 -4.41 18.24
N PHE A 54 -2.41 -3.89 17.87
CA PHE A 54 -2.64 -2.44 17.82
C PHE A 54 -2.44 -1.78 19.18
N LEU A 55 -3.03 -2.34 20.25
CA LEU A 55 -2.86 -1.82 21.61
C LEU A 55 -1.40 -1.89 22.08
N THR A 56 -0.71 -3.00 21.81
CA THR A 56 0.72 -3.15 22.12
C THR A 56 1.56 -2.09 21.40
N TRP A 57 1.29 -1.83 20.12
CA TRP A 57 1.94 -0.75 19.38
C TRP A 57 1.67 0.61 20.00
N LYS A 58 0.42 0.93 20.36
CA LYS A 58 0.07 2.22 20.99
C LYS A 58 0.86 2.45 22.27
N SER A 59 0.91 1.45 23.16
CA SER A 59 1.66 1.54 24.42
C SER A 59 3.16 1.71 24.18
N ALA A 60 3.75 0.96 23.23
CA ALA A 60 5.16 1.10 22.90
C ALA A 60 5.50 2.46 22.29
N TRP A 61 4.63 2.98 21.41
CA TRP A 61 4.77 4.29 20.80
C TRP A 61 4.70 5.41 21.83
N GLU A 62 3.73 5.34 22.75
CA GLU A 62 3.58 6.29 23.85
C GLU A 62 4.83 6.35 24.72
N PHE A 63 5.37 5.18 25.08
CA PHE A 63 6.59 5.10 25.87
C PHE A 63 7.82 5.66 25.13
N GLY A 64 7.99 5.31 23.85
CA GLY A 64 9.19 5.70 23.09
C GLY A 64 9.18 7.14 22.57
N SER A 65 8.01 7.66 22.18
CA SER A 65 7.90 8.99 21.55
C SER A 65 7.46 10.11 22.50
N GLY A 66 6.92 9.76 23.68
CA GLY A 66 6.28 10.70 24.59
C GLY A 66 4.95 11.29 24.08
N ARG A 67 4.44 10.80 22.94
CA ARG A 67 3.17 11.25 22.34
C ARG A 67 2.17 10.11 22.27
N ARG A 68 0.90 10.43 22.52
CA ARG A 68 -0.20 9.48 22.39
C ARG A 68 -0.43 9.09 20.92
N TRP A 69 -0.55 7.79 20.65
CA TRP A 69 -1.05 7.35 19.35
C TRP A 69 -2.57 7.57 19.28
N PRO A 70 -3.11 8.08 18.14
CA PRO A 70 -4.52 8.40 18.03
C PRO A 70 -5.41 7.17 18.27
N ASP A 71 -6.55 7.37 18.94
CA ASP A 71 -7.53 6.31 19.17
C ASP A 71 -8.57 6.30 18.05
N ASN A 72 -8.11 5.99 16.85
CA ASN A 72 -8.86 6.18 15.61
C ASN A 72 -9.16 4.87 14.86
N VAL A 73 -9.04 3.71 15.51
CA VAL A 73 -9.36 2.41 14.90
C VAL A 73 -10.43 1.70 15.71
N ASN A 74 -11.55 1.42 15.06
CA ASN A 74 -12.64 0.61 15.60
C ASN A 74 -12.57 -0.80 15.00
N PHE A 75 -12.17 -1.77 15.81
CA PHE A 75 -12.16 -3.19 15.43
C PHE A 75 -13.55 -3.80 15.64
N ILE A 76 -14.11 -4.36 14.56
CA ILE A 76 -15.48 -4.89 14.52
C ILE A 76 -15.42 -6.37 14.18
N LYS A 77 -15.81 -7.22 15.15
CA LYS A 77 -15.92 -8.67 14.94
C LYS A 77 -17.26 -9.06 14.32
N LYS A 78 -17.41 -8.89 13.01
CA LYS A 78 -18.63 -9.23 12.24
C LYS A 78 -18.29 -9.57 10.79
N ASP A 79 -19.27 -10.10 10.06
CA ASP A 79 -19.22 -10.06 8.60
C ASP A 79 -19.27 -8.60 8.11
N VAL A 80 -18.66 -8.33 6.96
CA VAL A 80 -18.58 -6.99 6.37
C VAL A 80 -19.96 -6.43 6.06
N LEU A 81 -20.89 -7.24 5.54
CA LEU A 81 -22.22 -6.77 5.19
C LEU A 81 -23.05 -6.41 6.42
N ASP A 82 -22.90 -7.17 7.50
CA ASP A 82 -23.54 -6.90 8.79
C ASP A 82 -22.97 -5.62 9.41
N ALA A 83 -21.64 -5.49 9.45
CA ALA A 83 -20.97 -4.30 9.95
C ALA A 83 -21.40 -3.03 9.19
N MET A 84 -21.54 -3.12 7.86
CA MET A 84 -22.01 -2.01 7.04
C MET A 84 -23.47 -1.63 7.32
N SER A 85 -24.30 -2.59 7.73
CA SER A 85 -25.69 -2.33 8.10
C SER A 85 -25.79 -1.58 9.43
N ASP A 86 -24.95 -1.93 10.41
CA ASP A 86 -24.86 -1.22 11.68
C ASP A 86 -24.32 0.20 11.51
N LEU A 87 -23.27 0.38 10.71
CA LEU A 87 -22.69 1.71 10.43
C LEU A 87 -23.70 2.65 9.79
N LYS A 88 -24.61 2.15 8.94
CA LYS A 88 -25.73 2.92 8.40
C LYS A 88 -26.72 3.33 9.47
N ALA A 89 -27.09 2.43 10.37
CA ALA A 89 -28.05 2.71 11.43
C ALA A 89 -27.54 3.84 12.34
N VAL A 90 -26.26 3.76 12.75
CA VAL A 90 -25.60 4.79 13.57
C VAL A 90 -25.55 6.14 12.84
N ALA A 91 -25.24 6.16 11.54
CA ALA A 91 -25.23 7.39 10.75
C ALA A 91 -26.62 8.03 10.64
N PHE A 92 -27.67 7.21 10.52
CA PHE A 92 -29.05 7.68 10.43
C PHE A 92 -29.54 8.29 11.75
N ASP A 93 -29.19 7.67 12.89
CA ASP A 93 -29.54 8.16 14.23
C ASP A 93 -28.81 9.46 14.60
N ALA A 94 -27.57 9.64 14.15
CA ALA A 94 -26.86 10.90 14.35
C ALA A 94 -27.53 12.07 13.58
N VAL A 95 -27.98 11.81 12.35
CA VAL A 95 -28.65 12.81 11.50
C VAL A 95 -30.03 13.19 12.06
N SER A 96 -30.80 12.22 12.57
CA SER A 96 -32.12 12.48 13.16
C SER A 96 -32.00 13.31 14.45
N ASN A 97 -30.99 13.04 15.29
CA ASN A 97 -30.75 13.80 16.52
C ASN A 97 -30.23 15.23 16.27
N ILE A 98 -29.41 15.46 15.25
CA ILE A 98 -28.96 16.82 14.87
C ILE A 98 -30.15 17.68 14.41
N ARG A 99 -31.12 17.11 13.69
CA ARG A 99 -32.35 17.82 13.28
C ARG A 99 -33.26 18.16 14.46
N ALA A 100 -33.24 17.38 15.54
CA ALA A 100 -34.05 17.64 16.73
C ALA A 100 -33.45 18.74 17.63
N SER A 101 -32.11 18.86 17.68
CA SER A 101 -31.43 19.81 18.58
C SER A 101 -31.23 21.22 17.99
N CYS A 102 -31.32 21.40 16.67
CA CYS A 102 -30.97 22.66 16.01
C CYS A 102 -32.20 23.29 15.35
N GLY A 103 -32.98 24.06 16.11
CA GLY A 103 -34.16 24.79 15.65
C GLY A 103 -33.85 26.03 14.78
N VAL A 104 -32.89 25.94 13.85
CA VAL A 104 -32.50 27.08 12.99
C VAL A 104 -32.37 26.65 11.54
N ALA A 105 -33.35 27.05 10.72
CA ALA A 105 -33.23 27.07 9.28
C ALA A 105 -32.15 28.10 8.88
N ARG A 106 -31.17 27.70 8.05
CA ARG A 106 -30.21 28.53 7.28
C ARG A 106 -28.71 28.34 7.56
N TYR A 107 -28.26 27.10 7.77
CA TYR A 107 -26.95 26.70 7.26
C TYR A 107 -27.14 25.53 6.31
N ARG A 108 -26.98 25.78 5.01
CA ARG A 108 -26.85 24.73 4.00
C ARG A 108 -25.44 24.16 4.06
N LEU A 109 -25.07 23.60 5.22
CA LEU A 109 -24.05 22.56 5.24
C LEU A 109 -24.66 21.40 4.46
N VAL A 110 -24.20 21.18 3.24
CA VAL A 110 -24.61 20.04 2.41
C VAL A 110 -23.96 18.78 3.00
N PHE A 111 -24.31 18.42 4.22
CA PHE A 111 -24.21 17.05 4.69
C PHE A 111 -25.38 16.30 4.06
N SER A 112 -25.14 15.72 2.89
CA SER A 112 -26.00 14.65 2.42
C SER A 112 -25.85 13.49 3.40
N PRO A 113 -26.93 13.03 4.06
CA PRO A 113 -26.87 12.07 5.16
C PRO A 113 -26.51 10.63 4.74
N VAL A 114 -25.96 10.43 3.54
CA VAL A 114 -25.82 9.11 2.90
C VAL A 114 -24.39 8.80 2.42
N CYS A 115 -23.45 9.74 2.55
CA CYS A 115 -22.05 9.51 2.17
C CYS A 115 -21.13 9.75 3.36
N LEU A 116 -21.01 8.74 4.22
CA LEU A 116 -19.81 8.58 5.04
C LEU A 116 -18.63 8.53 4.07
N VAL A 117 -17.66 9.40 4.25
CA VAL A 117 -16.50 9.55 3.36
C VAL A 117 -15.63 8.29 3.46
N LEU A 118 -16.00 7.21 2.76
CA LEU A 118 -15.39 5.89 2.89
C LEU A 118 -14.52 5.58 1.67
N GLN A 119 -13.21 5.58 1.89
CA GLN A 119 -12.29 4.81 1.07
C GLN A 119 -12.30 3.37 1.60
N VAL A 120 -12.03 2.39 0.73
CA VAL A 120 -12.11 0.99 1.12
C VAL A 120 -10.81 0.27 0.83
N ALA A 121 -10.32 -0.49 1.81
CA ALA A 121 -9.27 -1.46 1.67
C ALA A 121 -9.84 -2.87 1.88
N LEU A 122 -9.73 -3.74 0.89
CA LEU A 122 -10.18 -5.13 0.97
C LEU A 122 -8.97 -6.06 0.91
N ASP A 123 -8.78 -6.86 1.95
CA ASP A 123 -7.80 -7.95 2.02
C ASP A 123 -8.51 -9.23 2.49
N MET A 124 -9.26 -9.82 1.55
CA MET A 124 -10.09 -10.99 1.81
C MET A 124 -10.15 -11.89 0.58
N LEU A 125 -10.50 -13.17 0.77
CA LEU A 125 -10.48 -14.16 -0.32
C LEU A 125 -11.45 -13.86 -1.47
N ASN A 126 -12.65 -13.37 -1.14
CA ASN A 126 -13.76 -13.16 -2.09
C ASN A 126 -14.30 -11.72 -2.02
N PRO A 127 -13.53 -10.71 -2.45
CA PRO A 127 -13.93 -9.31 -2.37
C PRO A 127 -15.19 -8.99 -3.20
N GLN A 128 -15.44 -9.70 -4.31
CA GLN A 128 -16.57 -9.50 -5.20
C GLN A 128 -17.93 -9.66 -4.53
N VAL A 129 -18.02 -10.49 -3.48
CA VAL A 129 -19.28 -10.76 -2.76
C VAL A 129 -19.72 -9.55 -1.92
N VAL A 130 -18.76 -8.79 -1.37
CA VAL A 130 -19.06 -7.65 -0.49
C VAL A 130 -19.24 -6.34 -1.25
N LEU A 131 -18.74 -6.24 -2.48
CA LEU A 131 -18.81 -5.01 -3.28
C LEU A 131 -20.23 -4.45 -3.45
N PRO A 132 -21.28 -5.23 -3.75
CA PRO A 132 -22.64 -4.68 -3.89
C PRO A 132 -23.15 -3.99 -2.62
N GLY A 133 -22.81 -4.52 -1.44
CA GLY A 133 -23.18 -3.93 -0.15
C GLY A 133 -22.37 -2.67 0.17
N ILE A 134 -21.07 -2.71 -0.13
CA ILE A 134 -20.12 -1.64 0.11
C ILE A 134 -20.38 -0.43 -0.81
N VAL A 135 -20.49 -0.66 -2.13
CA VAL A 135 -20.61 0.39 -3.17
C VAL A 135 -21.79 1.33 -2.94
N ARG A 136 -22.89 0.85 -2.34
CA ARG A 136 -24.05 1.68 -1.99
C ARG A 136 -23.69 2.82 -1.03
N ASN A 137 -22.65 2.65 -0.21
CA ASN A 137 -22.22 3.60 0.81
C ASN A 137 -21.01 4.46 0.41
N LEU A 138 -20.32 4.09 -0.69
CA LEU A 138 -19.14 4.84 -1.13
C LEU A 138 -19.55 6.22 -1.68
N LYS A 139 -18.76 7.25 -1.38
CA LYS A 139 -18.90 8.55 -2.05
C LYS A 139 -18.59 8.41 -3.55
N GLN A 140 -19.16 9.30 -4.36
CA GLN A 140 -18.80 9.40 -5.76
C GLN A 140 -17.30 9.70 -5.88
N GLY A 141 -16.58 8.95 -6.72
CA GLY A 141 -15.13 9.08 -6.87
C GLY A 141 -14.31 8.42 -5.76
N ALA A 142 -14.93 7.75 -4.78
CA ALA A 142 -14.21 6.97 -3.77
C ALA A 142 -13.37 5.86 -4.41
N VAL A 143 -12.20 5.60 -3.82
CA VAL A 143 -11.33 4.49 -4.20
C VAL A 143 -11.62 3.27 -3.32
N CYS A 144 -11.71 2.12 -3.96
CA CYS A 144 -11.66 0.80 -3.34
C CYS A 144 -10.38 0.12 -3.82
N ALA A 145 -9.42 -0.03 -2.91
CA ALA A 145 -8.21 -0.80 -3.16
C ALA A 145 -8.42 -2.24 -2.70
N VAL A 146 -8.04 -3.20 -3.53
CA VAL A 146 -8.20 -4.63 -3.26
C VAL A 146 -6.84 -5.31 -3.35
N TYR A 147 -6.49 -6.09 -2.33
CA TYR A 147 -5.32 -6.94 -2.29
C TYR A 147 -5.72 -8.36 -2.70
N VAL A 148 -5.10 -8.90 -3.75
CA VAL A 148 -5.50 -10.19 -4.34
C VAL A 148 -4.27 -11.00 -4.75
N VAL A 149 -4.13 -12.22 -4.26
CA VAL A 149 -2.91 -13.04 -4.46
C VAL A 149 -2.80 -13.59 -5.89
N ASN A 150 -3.90 -13.99 -6.52
CA ASN A 150 -3.87 -14.62 -7.84
C ASN A 150 -4.49 -13.75 -8.92
N ILE A 151 -3.92 -13.77 -10.12
CA ILE A 151 -4.48 -13.05 -11.27
C ILE A 151 -5.89 -13.54 -11.64
N THR A 152 -6.19 -14.83 -11.41
CA THR A 152 -7.53 -15.40 -11.62
C THR A 152 -8.57 -14.78 -10.69
N GLN A 153 -8.21 -14.51 -9.43
CA GLN A 153 -9.10 -13.81 -8.50
C GLN A 153 -9.33 -12.35 -8.93
N VAL A 154 -8.38 -11.71 -9.62
CA VAL A 154 -8.61 -10.38 -10.24
C VAL A 154 -9.65 -10.50 -11.37
N ILE A 155 -9.60 -11.56 -12.17
CA ILE A 155 -10.62 -11.83 -13.19
C ILE A 155 -12.00 -12.02 -12.54
N ASP A 156 -12.09 -12.84 -11.49
CA ASP A 156 -13.33 -13.08 -10.74
C ASP A 156 -13.87 -11.78 -10.11
N LEU A 157 -12.98 -10.91 -9.61
CA LEU A 157 -13.33 -9.60 -9.09
C LEU A 157 -13.98 -8.71 -10.16
N LEU A 158 -13.37 -8.60 -11.33
CA LEU A 158 -13.89 -7.80 -12.43
C LEU A 158 -15.18 -8.39 -13.02
N GLU A 159 -15.27 -9.71 -13.10
CA GLU A 159 -16.47 -10.41 -13.54
C GLU A 159 -17.64 -10.22 -12.57
N GLY A 160 -17.38 -10.22 -11.26
CA GLY A 160 -18.36 -9.87 -10.24
C GLY A 160 -18.86 -8.42 -10.36
N ILE A 161 -17.96 -7.47 -10.63
CA ILE A 161 -18.33 -6.06 -10.87
C ILE A 161 -19.25 -5.95 -12.10
N ARG A 162 -18.88 -6.61 -13.20
CA ARG A 162 -19.65 -6.62 -14.45
C ARG A 162 -21.02 -7.26 -14.26
N SER A 163 -21.07 -8.45 -13.65
CA SER A 163 -22.30 -9.24 -13.43
C SER A 163 -23.28 -8.53 -12.50
N CYS A 164 -22.79 -7.85 -11.47
CA CYS A 164 -23.62 -7.06 -10.56
C CYS A 164 -23.90 -5.64 -11.07
N GLN A 165 -23.42 -5.28 -12.27
CA GLN A 165 -23.56 -3.95 -12.87
C GLN A 165 -23.16 -2.82 -11.91
N LEU A 166 -22.07 -3.03 -11.15
CA LEU A 166 -21.66 -2.07 -10.15
C LEU A 166 -21.03 -0.83 -10.83
N PRO A 167 -21.32 0.39 -10.35
CA PRO A 167 -20.73 1.62 -10.87
C PRO A 167 -19.28 1.78 -10.37
N LEU A 168 -18.42 0.82 -10.69
CA LEU A 168 -17.00 0.78 -10.38
C LEU A 168 -16.21 0.66 -11.68
N ILE A 169 -15.15 1.47 -11.80
CA ILE A 169 -14.19 1.36 -12.89
C ILE A 169 -12.88 0.84 -12.31
N CYS A 170 -12.29 -0.16 -12.95
CA CYS A 170 -10.94 -0.60 -12.64
C CYS A 170 -9.94 0.36 -13.30
N GLU A 171 -9.29 1.19 -12.49
CA GLU A 171 -8.29 2.16 -12.99
C GLU A 171 -6.93 1.52 -13.20
N LYS A 172 -6.56 0.57 -12.33
CA LYS A 172 -5.23 -0.02 -12.33
C LYS A 172 -5.24 -1.41 -11.69
N VAL A 173 -4.47 -2.33 -12.29
CA VAL A 173 -4.03 -3.57 -11.66
C VAL A 173 -2.51 -3.52 -11.67
N MET A 174 -1.87 -3.65 -10.52
CA MET A 174 -0.42 -3.56 -10.41
C MET A 174 0.17 -4.57 -9.44
N GLU A 175 1.36 -5.03 -9.74
CA GLU A 175 2.23 -5.77 -8.82
C GLU A 175 3.41 -4.86 -8.43
N VAL A 176 3.90 -4.99 -7.19
CA VAL A 176 5.05 -4.24 -6.70
C VAL A 176 6.16 -5.21 -6.29
N SER A 177 7.23 -5.25 -7.06
CA SER A 177 8.43 -6.03 -6.74
C SER A 177 9.48 -5.16 -6.05
N VAL A 178 10.04 -5.64 -4.94
CA VAL A 178 11.15 -4.96 -4.23
C VAL A 178 12.41 -5.82 -4.38
N THR A 179 13.46 -5.24 -4.96
CA THR A 179 14.76 -5.90 -5.12
C THR A 179 15.80 -5.26 -4.21
N ASN A 180 16.39 -6.06 -3.32
CA ASN A 180 17.44 -5.60 -2.43
C ASN A 180 18.81 -5.75 -3.11
N TRP A 181 19.64 -4.71 -3.01
CA TRP A 181 20.97 -4.66 -3.60
C TRP A 181 22.05 -4.68 -2.52
N LEU A 182 23.10 -5.47 -2.76
CA LEU A 182 24.37 -5.36 -2.07
C LEU A 182 25.22 -4.33 -2.80
N VAL A 183 25.63 -3.31 -2.07
CA VAL A 183 26.63 -2.34 -2.53
C VAL A 183 27.74 -2.31 -1.50
N ALA A 184 28.94 -2.74 -1.88
CA ALA A 184 30.08 -2.82 -0.97
C ALA A 184 31.39 -2.52 -1.72
N PRO A 185 32.44 -2.05 -1.01
CA PRO A 185 33.77 -1.96 -1.59
C PRO A 185 34.24 -3.32 -2.13
N LEU A 186 34.93 -3.30 -3.27
CA LEU A 186 35.47 -4.51 -3.88
C LEU A 186 36.78 -4.91 -3.19
N LEU A 187 36.66 -5.83 -2.22
CA LEU A 187 37.79 -6.43 -1.52
C LEU A 187 38.20 -7.75 -2.19
N ARG A 188 39.51 -7.95 -2.33
CA ARG A 188 40.12 -9.24 -2.68
C ARG A 188 39.97 -10.22 -1.50
N LYS A 189 40.19 -11.51 -1.76
CA LYS A 189 40.11 -12.57 -0.71
C LYS A 189 41.03 -12.28 0.48
N ASP A 190 42.12 -11.57 0.24
CA ASP A 190 43.14 -11.21 1.25
C ASP A 190 42.80 -9.91 2.00
N GLY A 191 41.60 -9.36 1.82
CA GLY A 191 41.15 -8.11 2.46
C GLY A 191 41.66 -6.83 1.78
N ARG A 192 42.58 -6.94 0.82
CA ARG A 192 43.10 -5.79 0.05
C ARG A 192 42.08 -5.27 -0.97
N ILE A 193 42.08 -3.97 -1.22
CA ILE A 193 41.17 -3.34 -2.18
C ILE A 193 41.65 -3.64 -3.61
N SER A 194 40.74 -4.00 -4.52
CA SER A 194 41.10 -4.14 -5.94
C SER A 194 41.36 -2.77 -6.58
N LYS A 195 42.24 -2.65 -7.57
CA LYS A 195 42.40 -1.41 -8.34
C LYS A 195 41.21 -1.24 -9.29
N ARG A 196 40.74 0.01 -9.47
CA ARG A 196 39.70 0.33 -10.44
C ARG A 196 40.26 0.14 -11.85
N VAL A 197 39.71 -0.81 -12.61
CA VAL A 197 40.04 -0.96 -14.03
C VAL A 197 39.40 0.21 -14.79
N THR A 198 40.21 0.99 -15.49
CA THR A 198 39.72 2.07 -16.36
C THR A 198 38.98 1.44 -17.54
N PRO A 199 37.77 1.94 -17.89
CA PRO A 199 37.06 1.45 -19.06
C PRO A 199 37.91 1.70 -20.31
N GLN A 200 38.23 0.64 -21.05
CA GLN A 200 38.86 0.79 -22.36
C GLN A 200 37.82 1.39 -23.32
N CYS A 201 38.12 2.59 -23.83
CA CYS A 201 37.31 3.18 -24.91
C CYS A 201 37.56 2.39 -26.19
N ASN A 202 36.54 1.69 -26.69
CA ASN A 202 36.57 1.02 -28.00
C ASN A 202 36.42 2.03 -29.15
N LEU A 203 37.33 3.00 -29.25
CA LEU A 203 37.55 3.75 -30.48
C LEU A 203 38.75 3.14 -31.18
N THR A 204 38.51 2.18 -32.09
CA THR A 204 39.46 1.80 -33.15
C THR A 204 39.50 2.93 -34.19
N ALA A 205 40.58 3.29 -34.88
CA ALA A 205 41.86 2.68 -35.25
C ALA A 205 42.93 3.80 -35.26
N GLU A 206 44.24 3.59 -35.16
CA GLU A 206 45.10 2.85 -36.08
C GLU A 206 46.35 2.32 -35.35
N GLY A 207 46.94 1.27 -35.93
CA GLY A 207 47.76 0.31 -35.23
C GLY A 207 49.11 0.80 -34.72
N GLN A 208 49.55 0.11 -33.67
CA GLN A 208 50.95 -0.21 -33.41
C GLN A 208 50.97 -1.46 -32.54
N THR A 209 51.63 -2.49 -33.05
CA THR A 209 52.11 -3.66 -32.30
C THR A 209 52.86 -3.19 -31.06
N GLN A 210 52.47 -3.67 -29.88
CA GLN A 210 53.40 -3.79 -28.76
C GLN A 210 53.00 -4.95 -27.84
N ASP A 211 54.02 -5.70 -27.51
CA ASP A 211 54.07 -7.06 -26.97
C ASP A 211 53.27 -7.30 -25.69
N GLN A 212 52.77 -8.54 -25.60
CA GLN A 212 52.58 -9.21 -24.33
C GLN A 212 53.92 -9.27 -23.59
N SER A 213 53.98 -8.66 -22.40
CA SER A 213 54.89 -9.09 -21.36
C SER A 213 54.08 -9.26 -20.07
N ASP A 214 53.90 -10.52 -19.70
CA ASP A 214 53.70 -10.94 -18.32
C ASP A 214 54.82 -10.36 -17.43
N ASP A 215 54.49 -10.15 -16.16
CA ASP A 215 55.37 -9.80 -15.05
C ASP A 215 56.04 -8.40 -15.06
N ASP A 216 55.40 -7.43 -14.38
CA ASP A 216 56.13 -6.40 -13.64
C ASP A 216 55.57 -6.31 -12.22
N ASP A 217 56.22 -7.06 -11.34
CA ASP A 217 56.06 -7.07 -9.89
C ASP A 217 56.78 -5.83 -9.30
N GLY A 218 56.29 -4.65 -9.68
CA GLY A 218 56.79 -3.35 -9.23
C GLY A 218 56.27 -3.02 -7.83
N GLN A 219 57.01 -3.44 -6.81
CA GLN A 219 56.82 -3.05 -5.41
C GLN A 219 56.75 -1.52 -5.27
N THR A 220 55.56 -1.00 -5.02
CA THR A 220 55.38 0.23 -4.26
C THR A 220 54.50 -0.14 -3.08
N GLU A 221 55.12 -0.26 -1.90
CA GLU A 221 54.43 -0.43 -0.62
C GLU A 221 53.68 0.86 -0.27
N GLU A 222 52.61 1.17 -1.01
CA GLU A 222 51.59 2.09 -0.52
C GLU A 222 50.67 1.29 0.38
N ASP A 223 50.61 1.70 1.66
CA ASP A 223 49.89 1.08 2.76
C ASP A 223 48.41 0.78 2.37
N ASP A 224 48.21 -0.42 1.82
CA ASP A 224 47.02 -0.87 1.09
C ASP A 224 45.85 -1.24 2.05
N SER A 225 45.96 -0.81 3.32
CA SER A 225 45.21 -1.32 4.46
C SER A 225 44.09 -0.38 4.95
N VAL A 226 44.09 0.90 4.58
CA VAL A 226 43.18 1.90 5.18
C VAL A 226 42.19 2.48 4.16
N ILE A 227 40.97 1.93 4.13
CA ILE A 227 39.83 2.43 3.34
C ILE A 227 39.63 3.95 3.52
N GLY A 228 39.88 4.46 4.73
CA GLY A 228 39.66 5.87 5.09
C GLY A 228 40.63 6.89 4.49
N SER A 229 41.75 6.47 3.90
CA SER A 229 42.77 7.38 3.35
C SER A 229 42.56 7.73 1.87
N ARG A 230 41.69 6.99 1.16
CA ARG A 230 41.55 7.15 -0.30
C ARG A 230 40.59 8.29 -0.69
N PRO A 231 40.93 9.09 -1.72
CA PRO A 231 40.05 10.09 -2.31
C PRO A 231 38.71 9.52 -2.80
N PHE A 232 37.68 10.36 -2.78
CA PHE A 232 36.37 10.05 -3.35
C PHE A 232 36.50 9.59 -4.81
N GLY A 233 35.85 8.47 -5.15
CA GLY A 233 35.81 7.93 -6.52
C GLY A 233 36.95 6.95 -6.89
N GLN A 234 37.91 6.70 -6.00
CA GLN A 234 39.03 5.76 -6.24
C GLN A 234 38.80 4.34 -5.73
N LEU A 235 37.85 4.14 -4.81
CA LEU A 235 37.47 2.82 -4.32
C LEU A 235 36.52 2.15 -5.34
N PRO A 236 36.86 0.97 -5.90
CA PRO A 236 35.89 0.22 -6.69
C PRO A 236 34.84 -0.39 -5.77
N TYR A 237 33.60 -0.44 -6.26
CA TYR A 237 32.46 -1.06 -5.58
C TYR A 237 31.94 -2.22 -6.41
N ILE A 238 31.46 -3.25 -5.72
CA ILE A 238 30.57 -4.24 -6.30
C ILE A 238 29.13 -3.83 -5.98
N ALA A 239 28.29 -3.78 -7.01
CA ALA A 239 26.85 -3.56 -6.89
C ALA A 239 26.13 -4.71 -7.58
N ARG A 240 25.38 -5.50 -6.81
CA ARG A 240 24.59 -6.62 -7.35
C ARG A 240 23.33 -6.86 -6.51
N PRO A 241 22.26 -7.43 -7.08
CA PRO A 241 21.13 -7.91 -6.29
C PRO A 241 21.59 -8.94 -5.25
N LEU A 242 20.95 -8.94 -4.08
CA LEU A 242 21.10 -10.02 -3.11
C LEU A 242 20.63 -11.36 -3.71
N PRO A 243 21.22 -12.49 -3.31
CA PRO A 243 20.78 -13.80 -3.82
C PRO A 243 19.33 -14.13 -3.44
N TRP A 244 18.90 -13.66 -2.28
CA TRP A 244 17.56 -13.91 -1.76
C TRP A 244 16.68 -12.69 -1.95
N GLN A 245 15.66 -12.86 -2.79
CA GLN A 245 14.70 -11.82 -3.15
C GLN A 245 13.31 -12.26 -2.73
N VAL A 246 12.46 -11.28 -2.42
CA VAL A 246 11.05 -11.54 -2.12
C VAL A 246 10.34 -11.88 -3.42
N GLY A 247 9.61 -12.99 -3.44
CA GLY A 247 8.80 -13.39 -4.58
C GLY A 247 7.52 -12.57 -4.70
N HIS A 248 6.61 -13.06 -5.55
CA HIS A 248 5.28 -12.50 -5.69
C HIS A 248 4.55 -12.45 -4.33
N THR A 249 3.89 -11.33 -4.05
CA THR A 249 3.04 -11.18 -2.85
C THR A 249 1.57 -11.15 -3.25
N ALA A 250 1.19 -10.16 -4.06
CA ALA A 250 -0.16 -10.02 -4.60
C ALA A 250 -0.21 -8.98 -5.73
N PHE A 251 -1.33 -9.00 -6.44
CA PHE A 251 -1.84 -7.91 -7.24
C PHE A 251 -2.63 -6.92 -6.37
N LEU A 252 -2.38 -5.64 -6.60
CA LEU A 252 -3.13 -4.53 -6.05
C LEU A 252 -4.06 -3.99 -7.13
N VAL A 253 -5.37 -4.02 -6.88
CA VAL A 253 -6.40 -3.54 -7.80
C VAL A 253 -6.95 -2.22 -7.27
N GLN A 254 -6.97 -1.19 -8.11
CA GLN A 254 -7.56 0.11 -7.83
C GLN A 254 -8.91 0.23 -8.55
N LEU A 255 -9.98 0.28 -7.79
CA LEU A 255 -11.33 0.51 -8.29
C LEU A 255 -11.77 1.92 -7.88
N ARG A 256 -12.47 2.64 -8.76
CA ARG A 256 -13.09 3.93 -8.44
C ARG A 256 -14.58 3.90 -8.68
N LYS A 257 -15.36 4.40 -7.71
CA LYS A 257 -16.81 4.59 -7.88
C LYS A 257 -17.08 5.68 -8.92
N CYS A 258 -17.74 5.33 -10.03
CA CYS A 258 -18.18 6.25 -11.07
C CYS A 258 -19.67 6.61 -10.89
N LYS A 259 -20.12 7.68 -11.56
CA LYS A 259 -21.55 7.98 -11.61
C LYS A 259 -22.18 6.91 -12.50
N ALA A 260 -23.28 6.31 -12.05
CA ALA A 260 -24.07 5.46 -12.93
C ALA A 260 -24.51 6.30 -14.15
N THR A 261 -24.08 5.92 -15.34
CA THR A 261 -24.56 6.52 -16.57
C THR A 261 -26.01 6.08 -16.79
N ALA A 262 -26.92 7.03 -16.96
CA ALA A 262 -28.34 6.76 -17.21
C ALA A 262 -28.58 5.94 -18.50
N GLU A 263 -27.57 5.81 -19.36
CA GLU A 263 -27.62 5.11 -20.65
C GLU A 263 -27.61 3.58 -20.57
N ALA A 264 -27.39 2.98 -19.38
CA ALA A 264 -27.40 1.52 -19.23
C ALA A 264 -28.81 0.92 -19.25
N THR A 265 -29.86 1.73 -19.08
CA THR A 265 -31.26 1.27 -19.11
C THR A 265 -31.78 1.09 -20.55
N GLU A 266 -31.13 1.68 -21.57
CA GLU A 266 -31.61 1.64 -22.97
C GLU A 266 -30.88 0.66 -23.89
N ARG A 267 -29.75 0.07 -23.47
CA ARG A 267 -28.99 -0.90 -24.30
C ARG A 267 -29.26 -2.38 -23.96
N GLY A 268 -30.42 -2.66 -23.34
CA GLY A 268 -30.94 -4.00 -23.09
C GLY A 268 -31.89 -4.47 -24.19
N ALA A 269 -31.47 -4.44 -25.45
CA ALA A 269 -32.16 -5.14 -26.53
C ALA A 269 -31.10 -5.86 -27.38
N PRO A 270 -31.22 -7.19 -27.61
CA PRO A 270 -30.19 -7.95 -28.29
C PRO A 270 -30.14 -7.59 -29.78
N ARG A 271 -28.93 -7.38 -30.30
CA ARG A 271 -28.59 -7.60 -31.70
C ARG A 271 -27.46 -8.61 -31.75
#